data_AF-A0A6M2DSI9-F1
#
_entry.id   AF-A0A6M2DSI9-F1
#
_cell.length_a   1.000
_cell.length_b   1.000
_cell.length_c   1.000
_cell.angle_alpha   90.00
_cell.angle_beta   90.00
_cell.angle_gamma   90.00
#
_symmetry.space_group_name_H-M   'P 1'
#
loop_
_entity.id
_entity.type
_entity.pdbx_description
1 polymer ?
#
loop_
_entity_poly.entity_id
_entity_poly.type
_entity_poly.pdbx_seq_one_letter_code
_entity_poly.pdbx_strand_id
1 'polypeptide(L)'
;IYFIKNIYNICVLRFADYLKFLKRVYIIYKMNSEGTSETVNSVPSDKFINVTVICPDQNKIPFQMKQNVQMGRLMNLFLRREGLENIDFLVFYHKGRRIRSTDTPISLNISDGDVIKTHFPEPDHDEYDSDCVYLSE
;
A
#
# COMPACT_ATOMS: atom_id res chain seq x y z
N ILE A 1 -7.96 -20.32 44.80
CA ILE A 1 -6.52 -20.26 44.38
C ILE A 1 -6.33 -20.69 42.92
N TYR A 2 -6.91 -21.82 42.47
CA TYR A 2 -6.79 -22.27 41.07
C TYR A 2 -7.50 -21.39 40.02
N PHE A 3 -8.60 -20.71 40.39
CA PHE A 3 -9.36 -19.87 39.45
C PHE A 3 -8.62 -18.59 39.02
N ILE A 4 -7.86 -17.97 39.93
CA ILE A 4 -7.06 -16.76 39.64
C ILE A 4 -5.84 -17.11 38.76
N LYS A 5 -5.19 -18.26 39.00
CA LYS A 5 -4.07 -18.74 38.16
C LYS A 5 -4.47 -19.02 36.70
N ASN A 6 -5.73 -19.37 36.45
CA ASN A 6 -6.25 -19.63 35.11
C ASN A 6 -6.47 -18.32 34.33
N ILE A 7 -7.04 -17.30 34.96
CA ILE A 7 -7.21 -15.97 34.36
C ILE A 7 -5.84 -15.31 34.08
N TYR A 8 -4.88 -15.44 35.00
CA TYR A 8 -3.52 -14.95 34.77
C TYR A 8 -2.84 -15.67 33.60
N ASN A 9 -2.99 -16.99 33.46
CA ASN A 9 -2.45 -17.72 32.31
C ASN A 9 -3.12 -17.30 30.99
N ILE A 10 -4.44 -17.14 30.95
CA ILE A 10 -5.16 -16.71 29.74
C ILE A 10 -4.75 -15.28 29.33
N CYS A 11 -4.62 -14.35 30.29
CA CYS A 11 -4.15 -12.99 30.03
C CYS A 11 -2.69 -12.94 29.58
N VAL A 12 -1.80 -13.74 30.19
CA VAL A 12 -0.38 -13.79 29.81
C VAL A 12 -0.19 -14.45 28.44
N LEU A 13 -0.99 -15.46 28.09
CA LEU A 13 -0.98 -16.08 26.75
C LEU A 13 -1.45 -15.08 25.68
N ARG A 14 -2.56 -14.37 25.91
CA ARG A 14 -3.04 -13.29 25.03
C ARG A 14 -2.01 -12.16 24.89
N PHE A 15 -1.29 -11.82 25.95
CA PHE A 15 -0.24 -10.80 25.91
C PHE A 15 1.02 -11.29 25.19
N ALA A 16 1.40 -12.56 25.33
CA ALA A 16 2.52 -13.15 24.59
C ALA A 16 2.23 -13.22 23.09
N ASP A 17 0.97 -13.48 22.71
CA ASP A 17 0.53 -13.46 21.32
C ASP A 17 0.48 -12.03 20.76
N TYR A 18 0.06 -11.05 21.56
CA TYR A 18 0.16 -9.63 21.22
C TYR A 18 1.61 -9.17 21.10
N LEU A 19 2.53 -9.64 21.95
CA LEU A 19 3.96 -9.34 21.83
C LEU A 19 4.60 -10.03 20.63
N LYS A 20 4.14 -11.23 20.24
CA LYS A 20 4.54 -11.88 18.97
C LYS A 20 4.03 -11.08 17.78
N PHE A 21 2.80 -10.59 17.82
CA PHE A 21 2.22 -9.72 16.81
C PHE A 21 3.00 -8.40 16.70
N LEU A 22 3.25 -7.72 17.83
CA LEU A 22 4.04 -6.49 17.87
C LEU A 22 5.48 -6.71 17.44
N LYS A 23 6.12 -7.83 17.80
CA LYS A 23 7.46 -8.17 17.28
C LYS A 23 7.43 -8.41 15.78
N ARG A 24 6.39 -9.04 15.24
CA ARG A 24 6.21 -9.28 13.80
C ARG A 24 5.97 -7.98 13.03
N VAL A 25 5.12 -7.10 13.57
CA VAL A 25 4.89 -5.73 13.06
C VAL A 25 6.18 -4.91 13.14
N TYR A 26 6.92 -4.97 14.26
CA TYR A 26 8.20 -4.26 14.43
C TYR A 26 9.29 -4.79 13.49
N ILE A 27 9.33 -6.09 13.20
CA ILE A 27 10.21 -6.68 12.18
C ILE A 27 9.86 -6.15 10.79
N ILE A 28 8.57 -6.06 10.44
CA ILE A 28 8.12 -5.45 9.16
C ILE A 28 8.50 -3.97 9.07
N TYR A 29 8.38 -3.21 10.17
CA TYR A 29 8.84 -1.82 10.25
C TYR A 29 10.37 -1.70 10.11
N LYS A 30 11.14 -2.59 10.75
CA LYS A 30 12.62 -2.56 10.74
C LYS A 30 13.22 -3.03 9.41
N MET A 31 12.56 -3.94 8.69
CA MET A 31 13.01 -4.42 7.38
C MET A 31 12.94 -3.34 6.27
N ASN A 32 12.30 -2.20 6.52
CA ASN A 32 12.25 -1.08 5.57
C ASN A 32 13.22 0.08 5.90
N SER A 33 14.03 -0.03 6.96
CA SER A 33 15.11 0.94 7.24
C SER A 33 16.47 0.56 6.66
N GLU A 34 16.62 -0.67 6.15
CA GLU A 34 17.87 -1.16 5.52
C GLU A 34 17.71 -1.29 4.00
N GLY A 35 17.26 -0.20 3.38
CA GLY A 35 17.14 -0.05 1.93
C GLY A 35 18.14 0.96 1.35
N THR A 36 19.40 0.92 1.82
CA THR A 36 20.58 1.50 1.16
C THR A 36 21.22 0.37 0.35
N SER A 37 20.99 0.30 -0.96
CA SER A 37 21.72 0.97 -2.05
C SER A 37 22.77 0.04 -2.67
N GLU A 38 22.67 -0.21 -3.98
CA GLU A 38 23.73 -0.54 -4.99
C GLU A 38 23.06 -1.29 -6.16
N THR A 39 23.32 -1.11 -7.46
CA THR A 39 24.17 -0.26 -8.34
C THR A 39 23.46 -0.21 -9.72
N VAL A 40 23.53 0.81 -10.57
CA VAL A 40 24.60 1.07 -11.58
C VAL A 40 24.62 2.56 -11.97
N ASN A 41 25.82 3.09 -12.14
CA ASN A 41 26.20 4.44 -12.58
C ASN A 41 25.34 5.05 -13.70
N SER A 42 24.82 6.27 -13.48
CA SER A 42 25.17 7.50 -14.24
C SER A 42 24.15 8.63 -13.98
N VAL A 43 24.68 9.78 -13.53
CA VAL A 43 24.06 11.11 -13.38
C VAL A 43 22.91 11.24 -12.37
N PRO A 44 23.14 11.87 -11.19
CA PRO A 44 22.08 12.23 -10.27
C PRO A 44 21.41 13.51 -10.78
N SER A 45 20.35 13.39 -11.57
CA SER A 45 19.27 14.37 -11.39
C SER A 45 18.57 14.02 -10.08
N ASP A 46 19.19 14.40 -8.96
CA ASP A 46 18.67 14.33 -7.60
C ASP A 46 17.52 15.34 -7.40
N LYS A 47 16.69 15.48 -8.44
CA LYS A 47 15.57 16.39 -8.46
C LYS A 47 14.41 15.73 -7.73
N PHE A 48 14.01 16.37 -6.65
CA PHE A 48 12.77 16.07 -5.97
C PHE A 48 11.60 16.65 -6.77
N ILE A 49 10.51 15.91 -6.83
CA ILE A 49 9.23 16.34 -7.36
C ILE A 49 8.17 16.18 -6.29
N ASN A 50 7.22 17.11 -6.28
CA ASN A 50 6.03 17.07 -5.46
C ASN A 50 4.91 16.43 -6.29
N VAL A 51 4.23 15.44 -5.72
CA VAL A 51 3.13 14.72 -6.36
C VAL A 51 1.99 14.63 -5.38
N THR A 52 0.76 14.81 -5.84
CA THR A 52 -0.43 14.66 -5.01
C THR A 52 -1.14 13.36 -5.35
N VAL A 53 -1.39 12.52 -4.34
CA VAL A 53 -2.20 11.30 -4.51
C VAL A 53 -3.63 11.63 -4.08
N ILE A 54 -4.60 11.33 -4.94
CA ILE A 54 -6.03 11.47 -4.65
C ILE A 54 -6.58 10.09 -4.31
N CYS A 55 -7.08 9.96 -3.08
CA CYS A 55 -7.76 8.79 -2.56
C CYS A 55 -9.15 8.60 -3.20
N PRO A 56 -9.76 7.40 -3.13
CA PRO A 56 -11.10 7.18 -3.68
C PRO A 56 -12.19 8.01 -2.96
N ASP A 57 -11.95 8.38 -1.70
CA ASP A 57 -12.78 9.27 -0.88
C ASP A 57 -12.56 10.77 -1.18
N GLN A 58 -11.80 11.08 -2.23
CA GLN A 58 -11.40 12.43 -2.66
C GLN A 58 -10.40 13.16 -1.75
N ASN A 59 -9.84 12.48 -0.73
CA ASN A 59 -8.77 13.05 0.06
C ASN A 59 -7.50 13.21 -0.76
N LYS A 60 -6.80 14.34 -0.58
CA LYS A 60 -5.57 14.67 -1.31
C LYS A 60 -4.38 14.61 -0.36
N ILE A 61 -3.42 13.76 -0.68
CA ILE A 61 -2.23 13.54 0.13
C ILE A 61 -1.00 13.95 -0.68
N PRO A 62 -0.30 15.03 -0.31
CA PRO A 62 0.92 15.42 -0.98
C PRO A 62 2.10 14.53 -0.56
N PHE A 63 2.95 14.21 -1.53
CA PHE A 63 4.21 13.47 -1.35
C PHE A 63 5.34 14.20 -2.07
N GLN A 64 6.55 14.06 -1.53
CA GLN A 64 7.77 14.49 -2.19
C GLN A 64 8.64 13.24 -2.44
N MET A 65 9.12 13.07 -3.67
CA MET A 65 9.96 11.94 -4.03
C MET A 65 11.01 12.30 -5.09
N LYS A 66 12.07 11.51 -5.19
CA LYS A 66 13.10 11.66 -6.24
C LYS A 66 12.61 11.05 -7.56
N GLN A 67 12.97 11.68 -8.69
CA GLN A 67 12.56 11.22 -10.02
C GLN A 67 13.12 9.84 -10.43
N ASN A 68 14.27 9.44 -9.89
CA ASN A 68 14.93 8.16 -10.21
C ASN A 68 14.47 6.98 -9.32
N VAL A 69 13.54 7.22 -8.40
CA VAL A 69 13.07 6.21 -7.44
C VAL A 69 11.83 5.52 -7.97
N GLN A 70 11.74 4.20 -7.76
CA GLN A 70 10.58 3.41 -8.13
C GLN A 70 9.30 3.85 -7.41
N MET A 71 8.17 3.82 -8.12
CA MET A 71 6.85 4.20 -7.62
C MET A 71 6.35 3.31 -6.48
N GLY A 72 6.87 2.09 -6.36
CA GLY A 72 6.55 1.18 -5.25
C GLY A 72 6.81 1.78 -3.86
N ARG A 73 7.80 2.67 -3.72
CA ARG A 73 8.04 3.37 -2.43
C ARG A 73 6.89 4.30 -2.06
N LEU A 74 6.37 5.06 -3.03
CA LEU A 74 5.23 5.95 -2.83
C LEU A 74 3.97 5.14 -2.53
N MET A 75 3.71 4.06 -3.29
CA MET A 75 2.56 3.18 -3.08
C MET A 75 2.55 2.58 -1.67
N ASN A 76 3.68 2.02 -1.23
CA ASN A 76 3.79 1.43 0.11
C ASN A 76 3.63 2.47 1.22
N LEU A 77 4.16 3.68 1.04
CA LEU A 77 4.00 4.76 2.01
C LEU A 77 2.55 5.25 2.09
N PHE A 78 1.87 5.34 0.95
CA PHE A 78 0.46 5.69 0.86
C PHE A 78 -0.43 4.65 1.57
N LEU A 79 -0.25 3.37 1.27
CA LEU A 79 -1.01 2.28 1.91
C LEU A 79 -0.83 2.25 3.43
N ARG A 80 0.41 2.45 3.90
CA ARG A 80 0.69 2.59 5.35
C ARG A 80 -0.04 3.75 6.00
N ARG A 81 -0.24 4.86 5.27
CA ARG A 81 -0.96 6.03 5.77
C ARG A 81 -2.47 5.80 5.83
N GLU A 82 -3.00 5.04 4.88
CA GLU A 82 -4.40 4.64 4.83
C GLU A 82 -4.72 3.42 5.72
N GLY A 83 -3.72 2.78 6.31
CA GLY A 83 -3.88 1.57 7.11
C GLY A 83 -4.15 0.30 6.30
N LEU A 84 -3.85 0.32 5.00
CA LEU A 84 -3.95 -0.82 4.10
C LEU A 84 -2.62 -1.58 4.05
N GLU A 85 -2.69 -2.92 4.09
CA GLU A 85 -1.47 -3.77 4.13
C GLU A 85 -1.03 -4.27 2.75
N ASN A 86 -1.96 -4.42 1.78
CA ASN A 86 -1.67 -4.96 0.45
C ASN A 86 -1.83 -3.94 -0.67
N ILE A 87 -0.98 -4.02 -1.69
CA ILE A 87 -1.02 -3.17 -2.89
C ILE A 87 -2.25 -3.50 -3.76
N ASP A 88 -2.76 -4.73 -3.70
CA ASP A 88 -3.87 -5.18 -4.55
C ASP A 88 -5.21 -4.49 -4.24
N PHE A 89 -5.33 -3.83 -3.07
CA PHE A 89 -6.53 -3.09 -2.70
C PHE A 89 -6.76 -1.82 -3.52
N LEU A 90 -5.72 -1.26 -4.14
CA LEU A 90 -5.80 0.01 -4.85
C LEU A 90 -5.00 0.00 -6.14
N VAL A 91 -5.62 0.54 -7.19
CA VAL A 91 -4.99 0.73 -8.49
C VAL A 91 -4.64 2.20 -8.67
N PHE A 92 -3.37 2.47 -8.97
CA PHE A 92 -2.84 3.82 -9.16
C PHE A 92 -2.83 4.19 -10.65
N TYR A 93 -3.35 5.37 -10.96
CA TYR A 93 -3.43 5.91 -12.30
C TYR A 93 -2.79 7.29 -12.39
N HIS A 94 -2.08 7.54 -13.48
CA HIS A 94 -1.62 8.86 -13.88
C HIS A 94 -1.94 9.08 -15.35
N LYS A 95 -2.66 10.16 -15.68
CA LYS A 95 -3.06 10.53 -17.05
C LYS A 95 -3.71 9.35 -17.82
N GLY A 96 -4.49 8.51 -17.14
CA GLY A 96 -5.16 7.33 -17.71
C GLY A 96 -4.29 6.08 -17.84
N ARG A 97 -3.00 6.14 -17.47
CA ARG A 97 -2.09 4.99 -17.45
C ARG A 97 -2.00 4.38 -16.05
N ARG A 98 -2.12 3.06 -15.98
CA ARG A 98 -1.87 2.30 -14.74
C ARG A 98 -0.38 2.33 -14.38
N ILE A 99 -0.08 2.66 -13.14
CA ILE A 99 1.26 2.71 -12.59
C ILE A 99 1.59 1.36 -11.96
N ARG A 100 2.76 0.80 -12.26
CA ARG A 100 3.32 -0.39 -11.60
C ARG A 100 4.37 0.01 -10.56
N SER A 101 4.63 -0.88 -9.59
CA SER A 101 5.63 -0.64 -8.53
C SER A 101 7.05 -0.47 -9.07
N THR A 102 7.36 -1.11 -10.21
CA THR A 102 8.66 -1.05 -10.90
C THR A 102 8.86 0.21 -11.73
N ASP A 103 7.79 0.95 -12.03
CA ASP A 103 7.87 2.15 -12.86
C ASP A 103 8.57 3.28 -12.10
N THR A 104 9.14 4.22 -12.85
CA THR A 104 9.76 5.44 -12.29
C THR A 104 8.98 6.68 -12.74
N PRO A 105 9.00 7.77 -11.96
CA PRO A 105 8.43 9.05 -12.37
C PRO A 105 8.89 9.51 -13.75
N ILE A 106 10.15 9.26 -14.11
CA ILE A 106 10.70 9.58 -15.43
C ILE A 106 10.00 8.77 -16.53
N SER A 107 9.88 7.45 -16.36
CA SER A 107 9.22 6.58 -17.36
C SER A 107 7.72 6.88 -17.57
N LEU A 108 7.10 7.55 -16.59
CA LEU A 108 5.70 7.93 -16.60
C LEU A 108 5.49 9.41 -16.95
N ASN A 109 6.57 10.17 -17.22
CA ASN A 109 6.52 11.61 -17.44
C ASN A 109 5.76 12.38 -16.34
N ILE A 110 6.02 12.00 -15.08
CA ILE A 110 5.49 12.67 -13.89
C ILE A 110 6.35 13.89 -13.59
N SER A 111 5.71 15.05 -13.56
CA SER A 111 6.35 16.35 -13.26
C SER A 111 6.02 16.86 -11.87
N ASP A 112 6.70 17.93 -11.44
CA ASP A 112 6.39 18.62 -10.19
C ASP A 112 4.97 19.20 -10.23
N GLY A 113 4.17 18.90 -9.20
CA GLY A 113 2.76 19.29 -9.12
C GLY A 113 1.78 18.30 -9.78
N ASP A 114 2.24 17.18 -10.32
CA ASP A 114 1.36 16.18 -10.93
C ASP A 114 0.47 15.46 -9.89
N VAL A 115 -0.60 14.86 -10.41
CA VAL A 115 -1.62 14.19 -9.60
C VAL A 115 -1.74 12.72 -10.01
N ILE A 116 -1.72 11.85 -9.01
CA ILE A 116 -1.98 10.41 -9.15
C ILE A 116 -3.36 10.12 -8.56
N LYS A 117 -4.23 9.46 -9.31
CA LYS A 117 -5.55 9.04 -8.84
C LYS A 117 -5.50 7.58 -8.40
N THR A 118 -6.17 7.25 -7.32
CA THR A 118 -6.36 5.85 -6.90
C THR A 118 -7.82 5.44 -7.06
N HIS A 119 -8.02 4.19 -7.44
CA HIS A 119 -9.32 3.58 -7.58
C HIS A 119 -9.30 2.21 -6.89
N PHE A 120 -10.44 1.81 -6.32
CA PHE A 120 -10.63 0.41 -5.93
C PHE A 120 -10.65 -0.44 -7.20
N PRO A 121 -10.03 -1.63 -7.20
CA PRO A 121 -10.21 -2.58 -8.28
C PRO A 121 -11.71 -2.88 -8.39
N GLU A 122 -12.27 -2.72 -9.59
CA GLU A 122 -13.61 -3.24 -9.85
C GLU A 122 -13.54 -4.76 -9.74
N PRO A 123 -14.46 -5.41 -9.01
CA PRO A 123 -14.57 -6.86 -9.07
C PRO A 123 -14.86 -7.23 -10.52
N ASP A 124 -14.11 -8.21 -11.05
CA ASP A 124 -14.35 -8.73 -12.39
C ASP A 124 -15.85 -9.08 -12.50
N HIS A 125 -16.55 -8.45 -13.44
CA HIS A 125 -18.00 -8.57 -13.62
C HIS A 125 -18.35 -9.89 -14.35
N ASP A 126 -17.72 -10.99 -13.92
CA ASP A 126 -17.73 -12.28 -14.60
C ASP A 126 -18.35 -13.37 -13.71
N GLU A 127 -19.43 -13.07 -12.96
CA GLU A 127 -20.31 -14.12 -12.40
C GLU A 127 -21.68 -13.59 -11.91
N TYR A 128 -22.42 -12.89 -12.76
CA TYR A 128 -23.88 -12.80 -12.63
C TYR A 128 -24.48 -13.00 -14.01
N ASP A 129 -24.41 -14.24 -14.49
CA ASP A 129 -25.14 -14.65 -15.70
C ASP A 129 -25.99 -15.91 -15.42
N SER A 130 -27.31 -15.68 -15.46
CA SER A 130 -28.35 -16.54 -16.07
C SER A 130 -29.13 -17.63 -15.33
N ASP A 131 -28.97 -17.90 -14.03
CA ASP A 131 -29.84 -18.88 -13.33
C ASP A 131 -31.04 -18.27 -12.58
N CYS A 132 -31.50 -17.07 -12.94
CA CYS A 132 -32.84 -16.61 -12.56
C CYS A 132 -33.90 -17.21 -13.51
N VAL A 133 -34.06 -18.53 -13.47
CA VAL A 133 -35.31 -19.15 -13.89
C VAL A 133 -36.37 -18.70 -12.89
N TYR A 134 -37.34 -17.93 -13.37
CA TYR A 134 -38.61 -17.75 -12.68
C TYR A 134 -39.12 -19.14 -12.27
N LEU A 135 -39.05 -19.46 -10.98
CA LEU A 135 -39.91 -20.50 -10.41
C LEU A 135 -41.33 -19.94 -10.40
N SER A 136 -41.94 -19.95 -11.59
CA SER A 136 -43.38 -20.03 -11.73
C SER A 136 -43.76 -21.50 -11.70
N GLU A 137 -43.96 -22.03 -10.50
CA GLU A 137 -44.97 -23.05 -10.20
C GLU A 137 -45.61 -22.74 -8.85
#